data_AF-A0A081PKG4-F1
#
_entry.id   AF-A0A081PKG4-F1
#
_cell.length_a   1.000
_cell.length_b   1.000
_cell.length_c   1.000
_cell.angle_alpha   90.00
_cell.angle_beta   90.00
_cell.angle_gamma   90.00
#
_symmetry.space_group_name_H-M   'P 1'
#
loop_
_entity.id
_entity.type
_entity.pdbx_description
1 polymer ?
#
loop_
_entity_poly.entity_id
_entity_poly.type
_entity_poly.pdbx_seq_one_letter_code
_entity_poly.pdbx_strand_id
1 'polypeptide(L)'
;MKPSFTNAQVRKELERQLERIESAIISRLQYIGETFVNNARLNGKYLDQTGNLRSSIGYIVMKNRKVVKENFEKSGKGGPKGVSSAKDYINKLKLNFGNGYVLIVVAGMDYAAAVESRGKDVLTASSIIAKKDLQAAVRNFRKMLK
;
A
#
# COMPACT_ATOMS: atom_id res chain seq x y z
N MET A 1 27.89 30.86 -26.98
CA MET A 1 26.42 30.95 -26.77
C MET A 1 26.15 31.19 -25.29
N LYS A 2 25.40 32.24 -24.93
CA LYS A 2 24.86 32.37 -23.56
C LYS A 2 23.59 31.51 -23.47
N PRO A 3 23.43 30.65 -22.44
CA PRO A 3 22.21 29.88 -22.27
C PRO A 3 21.00 30.83 -22.08
N SER A 4 19.86 30.52 -22.71
CA SER A 4 18.64 31.34 -22.66
C SER A 4 17.79 31.14 -21.40
N PHE A 5 18.29 30.38 -20.42
CA PHE A 5 17.54 29.98 -19.23
C PHE A 5 18.14 30.62 -17.98
N THR A 6 17.28 31.04 -17.05
CA THR A 6 17.71 31.54 -15.74
C THR A 6 17.83 30.39 -14.73
N ASN A 7 18.65 30.58 -13.70
CA ASN A 7 18.79 29.59 -12.61
C ASN A 7 17.44 29.26 -11.93
N ALA A 8 16.52 30.24 -11.86
CA ALA A 8 15.17 30.03 -11.33
C ALA A 8 14.33 29.10 -12.23
N GLN A 9 14.44 29.23 -13.55
CA GLN A 9 13.75 28.36 -14.50
C GLN A 9 14.27 26.92 -14.41
N VAL A 10 15.59 26.74 -14.25
CA VAL A 10 16.19 25.41 -14.07
C VAL A 10 15.71 24.75 -12.77
N ARG A 11 15.68 25.49 -11.65
CA ARG A 11 15.19 24.98 -10.37
C ARG A 11 13.72 24.56 -10.43
N LYS A 12 12.87 25.42 -11.00
CA LYS A 12 11.44 25.13 -11.17
C LYS A 12 11.19 23.88 -12.01
N GLU A 13 11.97 23.69 -13.06
CA GLU A 13 11.87 22.49 -13.90
C GLU A 13 12.28 21.23 -13.13
N LEU A 14 13.36 21.31 -12.35
CA LEU A 14 13.82 20.20 -11.52
C LEU A 14 12.78 19.81 -10.45
N GLU A 15 12.21 20.80 -9.75
CA GLU A 15 11.14 20.58 -8.77
C GLU A 15 9.94 19.87 -9.40
N ARG A 16 9.50 20.33 -10.59
CA ARG A 16 8.41 19.69 -11.33
C ARG A 16 8.72 18.24 -11.72
N GLN A 17 9.96 17.94 -12.11
CA GLN A 17 10.38 16.57 -12.42
C GLN A 17 10.39 15.69 -11.18
N LEU A 18 10.88 16.21 -10.05
CA LEU A 18 10.83 15.51 -8.77
C LEU A 18 9.38 15.19 -8.40
N GLU A 19 8.47 16.17 -8.41
CA GLU A 19 7.06 15.96 -8.11
C GLU A 19 6.40 14.88 -8.99
N ARG A 20 6.74 14.83 -10.28
CA ARG A 20 6.27 13.78 -11.20
C ARG A 20 6.76 12.39 -10.79
N ILE A 21 8.04 12.28 -10.43
CA ILE A 21 8.63 11.02 -9.96
C ILE A 21 7.96 10.58 -8.65
N GLU A 22 7.81 11.49 -7.70
CA GLU A 22 7.17 11.18 -6.42
C GLU A 22 5.73 10.71 -6.61
N SER A 23 4.98 11.40 -7.48
CA SER A 23 3.61 11.06 -7.82
C SER A 23 3.53 9.68 -8.47
N ALA A 24 4.47 9.35 -9.36
CA ALA A 24 4.53 8.03 -10.00
C ALA A 24 4.81 6.91 -8.98
N ILE A 25 5.71 7.13 -8.02
CA ILE A 25 6.01 6.17 -6.94
C ILE A 25 4.76 5.95 -6.08
N ILE A 26 4.11 7.02 -5.62
CA ILE A 26 2.91 6.93 -4.78
C ILE A 26 1.78 6.21 -5.52
N SER A 27 1.51 6.58 -6.78
CA SER A 27 0.48 5.94 -7.61
C SER A 27 0.76 4.45 -7.83
N ARG A 28 2.03 4.07 -8.01
CA ARG A 28 2.39 2.65 -8.18
C ARG A 28 2.20 1.86 -6.88
N LEU A 29 2.57 2.42 -5.73
CA LEU A 29 2.33 1.79 -4.43
C LEU A 29 0.83 1.69 -4.12
N GLN A 30 0.05 2.72 -4.46
CA GLN A 30 -1.40 2.72 -4.35
C GLN A 30 -2.01 1.57 -5.17
N TYR A 31 -1.61 1.44 -6.45
CA TYR A 31 -2.08 0.37 -7.32
C TYR A 31 -1.76 -1.03 -6.78
N ILE A 32 -0.54 -1.24 -6.27
CA ILE A 32 -0.14 -2.51 -5.64
C ILE A 32 -0.99 -2.78 -4.39
N GLY A 33 -1.24 -1.75 -3.56
CA GLY A 33 -2.10 -1.85 -2.38
C GLY A 33 -3.55 -2.22 -2.73
N GLU A 34 -4.14 -1.56 -3.73
CA GLU A 34 -5.51 -1.85 -4.20
C GLU A 34 -5.62 -3.27 -4.75
N THR A 35 -4.65 -3.68 -5.57
CA THR A 35 -4.60 -5.04 -6.13
C THR A 35 -4.41 -6.08 -5.05
N PHE A 36 -3.58 -5.81 -4.04
CA PHE A 36 -3.41 -6.68 -2.88
C PHE A 36 -4.76 -6.87 -2.17
N VAL A 37 -5.42 -5.77 -1.78
CA VAL A 37 -6.68 -5.82 -1.02
C VAL A 37 -7.74 -6.58 -1.81
N ASN A 38 -7.88 -6.30 -3.10
CA ASN A 38 -8.82 -7.00 -3.97
C ASN A 38 -8.53 -8.50 -4.03
N ASN A 39 -7.27 -8.88 -4.27
CA ASN A 39 -6.86 -10.28 -4.33
C ASN A 39 -7.12 -11.01 -2.99
N ALA A 40 -6.76 -10.40 -1.87
CA ALA A 40 -6.94 -10.99 -0.54
C ALA A 40 -8.43 -11.16 -0.18
N ARG A 41 -9.28 -10.21 -0.60
CA ARG A 41 -10.72 -10.28 -0.36
C ARG A 41 -11.43 -11.29 -1.24
N LEU A 42 -11.06 -11.39 -2.52
CA LEU A 42 -11.70 -12.27 -3.51
C LEU A 42 -11.22 -13.71 -3.43
N ASN A 43 -9.91 -13.92 -3.22
CA ASN A 43 -9.31 -15.25 -3.24
C ASN A 43 -9.11 -15.85 -1.85
N GLY A 44 -9.44 -15.12 -0.79
CA GLY A 44 -9.31 -15.58 0.59
C GLY A 44 -10.10 -16.87 0.84
N LYS A 45 -9.41 -17.94 1.23
CA LYS A 45 -9.98 -19.30 1.36
C LYS A 45 -10.52 -19.58 2.75
N TYR A 46 -11.22 -18.63 3.38
CA TYR A 46 -11.78 -18.75 4.73
C TYR A 46 -13.28 -18.47 4.76
N LEU A 47 -13.97 -19.10 5.73
CA LEU A 47 -15.37 -18.80 5.99
C LEU A 47 -15.46 -17.52 6.82
N ASP A 48 -15.85 -16.42 6.18
CA ASP A 48 -16.10 -15.15 6.85
C ASP A 48 -17.59 -14.96 7.13
N GLN A 49 -18.04 -15.48 8.29
CA GLN A 49 -19.46 -15.43 8.68
C GLN A 49 -19.94 -14.01 8.96
N THR A 50 -19.08 -13.18 9.55
CA THR A 50 -19.43 -11.81 10.00
C THR A 50 -18.97 -10.72 9.03
N GLY A 51 -18.15 -11.06 8.03
CA GLY A 51 -17.52 -10.10 7.13
C GLY A 51 -16.38 -9.29 7.76
N ASN A 52 -16.09 -9.48 9.06
CA ASN A 52 -15.15 -8.63 9.79
C ASN A 52 -13.70 -8.88 9.37
N LEU A 53 -13.33 -10.13 9.09
CA LEU A 53 -11.98 -10.43 8.65
C LEU A 53 -11.70 -9.79 7.30
N ARG A 54 -12.59 -9.98 6.32
CA ARG A 54 -12.45 -9.38 4.98
C ARG A 54 -12.51 -7.85 5.01
N SER A 55 -13.36 -7.26 5.87
CA SER A 55 -13.41 -5.80 6.10
C SER A 55 -12.20 -5.24 6.85
N SER A 56 -11.43 -6.08 7.55
CA SER A 56 -10.21 -5.65 8.24
C SER A 56 -8.97 -5.65 7.34
N ILE A 57 -9.12 -6.10 6.09
CA ILE A 57 -8.04 -6.05 5.10
C ILE A 57 -8.01 -4.65 4.48
N GLY A 58 -6.88 -3.96 4.62
CA GLY A 58 -6.69 -2.60 4.13
C GLY A 58 -5.21 -2.23 4.05
N TYR A 59 -4.91 -1.06 3.49
CA TYR A 59 -3.54 -0.59 3.33
C TYR A 59 -3.37 0.90 3.56
N ILE A 60 -2.13 1.32 3.82
CA ILE A 60 -1.68 2.71 3.73
C ILE A 60 -0.42 2.83 2.89
N VAL A 61 -0.26 3.98 2.23
CA VAL A 61 1.01 4.42 1.64
C VAL A 61 1.53 5.59 2.47
N MET A 62 2.79 5.51 2.84
CA MET A 62 3.48 6.56 3.60
C MET A 62 4.62 7.14 2.78
N LYS A 63 4.82 8.45 2.93
CA LYS A 63 6.02 9.18 2.51
C LYS A 63 6.58 9.88 3.73
N ASN A 64 7.83 9.58 4.09
CA ASN A 64 8.54 10.23 5.19
C ASN A 64 7.70 10.31 6.47
N ARG A 65 7.24 9.15 6.96
CA ARG A 65 6.41 8.99 8.16
C ARG A 65 5.01 9.62 8.10
N LYS A 66 4.61 10.23 6.99
CA LYS A 66 3.26 10.77 6.78
C LYS A 66 2.45 9.85 5.88
N VAL A 67 1.21 9.56 6.27
CA VAL A 67 0.26 8.84 5.42
C VAL A 67 -0.13 9.75 4.26
N VAL A 68 -0.01 9.26 3.03
CA VAL A 68 -0.38 10.00 1.80
C VAL A 68 -1.54 9.35 1.04
N LYS A 69 -1.77 8.04 1.24
CA LYS A 69 -2.94 7.30 0.73
C LYS A 69 -3.36 6.25 1.75
N GLU A 70 -4.63 5.93 1.79
CA GLU A 70 -5.18 4.83 2.59
C GLU A 70 -6.39 4.20 1.89
N ASN A 71 -6.61 2.90 2.12
CA ASN A 71 -7.86 2.23 1.79
C ASN A 71 -8.27 1.30 2.94
N PHE A 72 -9.43 1.62 3.52
CA PHE A 72 -10.09 0.80 4.53
C PHE A 72 -11.60 0.75 4.25
N GLU A 73 -11.98 -0.05 3.26
CA GLU A 73 -13.39 -0.21 2.90
C GLU A 73 -14.05 -1.34 3.69
N LYS A 74 -15.36 -1.18 3.96
CA LYS A 74 -16.17 -2.29 4.46
C LYS A 74 -16.36 -3.31 3.34
N SER A 75 -16.17 -4.59 3.64
CA SER A 75 -16.72 -5.67 2.82
C SER A 75 -18.25 -5.69 2.97
N GLY A 76 -18.99 -6.13 1.94
CA GLY A 76 -20.45 -5.97 1.89
C GLY A 76 -21.23 -6.51 3.10
N LYS A 77 -20.75 -7.59 3.74
CA LYS A 77 -21.36 -8.16 4.96
C LYS A 77 -20.72 -7.69 6.27
N GLY A 78 -19.60 -6.97 6.22
CA GLY A 78 -18.79 -6.68 7.39
C GLY A 78 -19.17 -5.38 8.11
N GLY A 79 -19.15 -5.44 9.44
CA GLY A 79 -19.43 -4.30 10.31
C GLY A 79 -18.27 -3.30 10.41
N PRO A 80 -18.48 -2.17 11.12
CA PRO A 80 -17.44 -1.15 11.36
C PRO A 80 -16.24 -1.69 12.17
N LYS A 81 -16.42 -2.79 12.89
CA LYS A 81 -15.38 -3.42 13.72
C LYS A 81 -14.14 -3.80 12.91
N GLY A 82 -14.32 -4.44 11.75
CA GLY A 82 -13.19 -4.82 10.88
C GLY A 82 -12.32 -3.63 10.49
N VAL A 83 -12.97 -2.56 10.03
CA VAL A 83 -12.31 -1.31 9.61
C VAL A 83 -11.61 -0.63 10.79
N SER A 84 -12.27 -0.53 11.95
CA SER A 84 -11.69 0.09 13.14
C SER A 84 -10.43 -0.63 13.58
N SER A 85 -10.47 -1.95 13.73
CA SER A 85 -9.30 -2.72 14.18
C SER A 85 -8.14 -2.65 13.19
N ALA A 86 -8.41 -2.59 11.88
CA ALA A 86 -7.38 -2.39 10.87
C ALA A 86 -6.69 -1.02 11.02
N LYS A 87 -7.47 0.05 11.24
CA LYS A 87 -6.93 1.39 11.47
C LYS A 87 -6.12 1.46 12.77
N ASP A 88 -6.62 0.87 13.84
CA ASP A 88 -5.93 0.83 15.14
C ASP A 88 -4.59 0.09 15.04
N TYR A 89 -4.58 -1.05 14.34
CA TYR A 89 -3.37 -1.83 14.13
C TYR A 89 -2.35 -1.06 13.27
N ILE A 90 -2.78 -0.45 12.16
CA ILE A 90 -1.89 0.37 11.33
C ILE A 90 -1.35 1.60 12.07
N ASN A 91 -2.15 2.23 12.92
CA ASN A 91 -1.71 3.39 13.71
C ASN A 91 -0.56 3.05 14.67
N LYS A 92 -0.53 1.82 15.19
CA LYS A 92 0.60 1.31 15.98
C LYS A 92 1.77 0.93 15.08
N LEU A 93 1.50 0.20 14.01
CA LEU A 93 2.52 -0.36 13.12
C LEU A 93 3.31 0.71 12.35
N LYS A 94 2.67 1.80 11.92
CA LYS A 94 3.30 2.87 11.14
C LYS A 94 4.45 3.57 11.87
N LEU A 95 4.46 3.54 13.21
CA LEU A 95 5.49 4.16 14.04
C LEU A 95 6.85 3.46 13.89
N ASN A 96 6.84 2.19 13.46
CA ASN A 96 8.04 1.38 13.28
C ASN A 96 8.77 1.66 11.95
N PHE A 97 8.18 2.49 11.07
CA PHE A 97 8.73 2.75 9.73
C PHE A 97 9.36 4.15 9.63
N GLY A 98 10.49 4.21 8.94
CA GLY A 98 11.33 5.41 8.82
C GLY A 98 10.98 6.33 7.64
N ASN A 99 12.02 7.00 7.13
CA ASN A 99 11.92 7.86 5.95
C ASN A 99 11.84 7.02 4.65
N GLY A 100 11.38 7.66 3.57
CA GLY A 100 11.17 7.00 2.28
C GLY A 100 9.70 6.69 2.01
N TYR A 101 9.47 5.80 1.05
CA TYR A 101 8.14 5.35 0.63
C TYR A 101 7.84 3.96 1.19
N VAL A 102 6.70 3.80 1.85
CA VAL A 102 6.32 2.55 2.51
C VAL A 102 4.88 2.21 2.14
N LEU A 103 4.65 0.97 1.72
CA LEU A 103 3.32 0.38 1.61
C LEU A 103 3.14 -0.59 2.79
N ILE A 104 2.13 -0.33 3.63
CA ILE A 104 1.75 -1.22 4.72
C ILE A 104 0.39 -1.80 4.39
N VAL A 105 0.28 -3.12 4.40
CA VAL A 105 -0.98 -3.85 4.21
C VAL A 105 -1.23 -4.71 5.43
N VAL A 106 -2.48 -4.77 5.91
CA VAL A 106 -2.83 -5.51 7.13
C VAL A 106 -4.15 -6.26 6.99
N ALA A 107 -4.32 -7.28 7.82
CA ALA A 107 -5.61 -7.81 8.25
C ALA A 107 -5.77 -7.48 9.73
N GLY A 108 -6.66 -6.56 10.06
CA GLY A 108 -6.78 -5.96 11.40
C GLY A 108 -7.44 -6.81 12.48
N MET A 109 -7.92 -8.02 12.17
CA MET A 109 -8.50 -8.92 13.17
C MET A 109 -7.40 -9.76 13.83
N ASP A 110 -7.38 -9.81 15.18
CA ASP A 110 -6.37 -10.55 15.94
C ASP A 110 -6.33 -12.06 15.64
N TYR A 111 -7.44 -12.62 15.17
CA TYR A 111 -7.53 -14.03 14.77
C TYR A 111 -7.07 -14.31 13.32
N ALA A 112 -6.67 -13.29 12.54
CA ALA A 112 -6.23 -13.46 11.15
C ALA A 112 -5.05 -14.44 11.04
N ALA A 113 -4.07 -14.32 11.94
CA ALA A 113 -2.92 -15.23 11.99
C ALA A 113 -3.33 -16.68 12.31
N ALA A 114 -4.33 -16.88 13.18
CA ALA A 114 -4.85 -18.21 13.49
C ALA A 114 -5.63 -18.83 12.32
N VAL A 115 -6.23 -18.00 11.45
CA VAL A 115 -6.87 -18.46 10.20
C VAL A 115 -5.80 -18.90 9.20
N GLU A 116 -4.75 -18.10 8.99
CA GLU A 116 -3.56 -18.44 8.19
C GLU A 116 -2.91 -19.75 8.64
N SER A 117 -2.68 -19.92 9.96
CA SER A 117 -2.03 -21.11 10.50
C SER A 117 -2.85 -22.41 10.32
N ARG A 118 -4.15 -22.29 10.04
CA ARG A 118 -5.04 -23.42 9.70
C ARG A 118 -5.09 -23.71 8.19
N GLY A 119 -4.13 -23.17 7.43
CA GLY A 119 -4.00 -23.36 5.98
C GLY A 119 -5.00 -22.56 5.15
N LYS A 120 -5.58 -21.49 5.73
CA LYS A 120 -6.55 -20.63 5.04
C LYS A 120 -5.86 -19.33 4.66
N ASP A 121 -5.77 -19.05 3.37
CA ASP A 121 -5.09 -17.85 2.88
C ASP A 121 -5.87 -16.57 3.24
N VAL A 122 -5.21 -15.64 3.96
CA VAL A 122 -5.74 -14.32 4.31
C VAL A 122 -4.95 -13.22 3.60
N LEU A 123 -3.62 -13.25 3.70
CA LEU A 123 -2.69 -12.27 3.14
C LEU A 123 -1.53 -12.93 2.36
N THR A 124 -1.23 -14.20 2.61
CA THR A 124 0.00 -14.85 2.12
C THR A 124 0.12 -14.84 0.60
N ALA A 125 -0.89 -15.30 -0.14
CA ALA A 125 -0.84 -15.33 -1.60
C ALA A 125 -0.72 -13.91 -2.19
N SER A 126 -1.50 -12.96 -1.68
CA SER A 126 -1.44 -11.55 -2.09
C SER A 126 -0.08 -10.91 -1.80
N SER A 127 0.59 -11.31 -0.72
CA SER A 127 1.93 -10.84 -0.37
C SER A 127 2.99 -11.29 -1.38
N ILE A 128 2.89 -12.52 -1.88
CA ILE A 128 3.79 -13.04 -2.92
C ILE A 128 3.62 -12.23 -4.22
N ILE A 129 2.37 -11.98 -4.62
CA ILE A 129 2.05 -11.19 -5.83
C ILE A 129 2.56 -9.76 -5.68
N ALA A 130 2.25 -9.09 -4.57
CA ALA A 130 2.67 -7.72 -4.33
C ALA A 130 4.20 -7.57 -4.29
N LYS A 131 4.92 -8.55 -3.72
CA LYS A 131 6.39 -8.57 -3.75
C LYS A 131 6.91 -8.62 -5.19
N LYS A 132 6.34 -9.47 -6.04
CA LYS A 132 6.71 -9.58 -7.46
C LYS A 132 6.42 -8.27 -8.21
N ASP A 133 5.26 -7.66 -7.96
CA ASP A 133 4.85 -6.41 -8.61
C ASP A 133 5.71 -5.21 -8.19
N LEU A 134 6.09 -5.15 -6.91
CA LEU A 134 7.01 -4.15 -6.39
C LEU A 134 8.41 -4.31 -6.99
N GLN A 135 8.93 -5.55 -7.06
CA GLN A 135 10.21 -5.81 -7.70
C GLN A 135 10.20 -5.42 -9.19
N ALA A 136 9.12 -5.71 -9.91
CA ALA A 136 8.95 -5.29 -11.29
C ALA A 136 8.89 -3.76 -11.42
N ALA A 137 8.15 -3.08 -10.53
CA ALA A 137 8.07 -1.63 -10.50
C ALA A 137 9.44 -0.98 -10.29
N VAL A 138 10.22 -1.47 -9.32
CA VAL A 138 11.58 -0.95 -9.05
C VAL A 138 12.51 -1.18 -10.24
N ARG A 139 12.43 -2.35 -10.89
CA ARG A 139 13.22 -2.62 -12.11
C ARG A 139 12.88 -1.65 -13.24
N ASN A 140 11.59 -1.39 -13.47
CA ASN A 140 11.13 -0.48 -14.52
C ASN A 140 11.55 0.96 -14.21
N PHE A 141 11.41 1.39 -12.96
CA PHE A 141 11.85 2.70 -12.51
C PHE A 141 13.35 2.91 -12.75
N ARG A 142 14.19 1.92 -12.40
CA ARG A 142 15.63 1.97 -12.68
C ARG A 142 15.97 2.09 -14.16
N LYS A 143 15.15 1.51 -15.06
CA LYS A 143 15.35 1.65 -16.51
C LYS A 143 15.01 3.04 -17.02
N MET A 144 14.04 3.71 -16.43
CA MET A 144 13.64 5.08 -16.80
C MET A 144 14.65 6.16 -16.38
N LEU A 145 15.52 5.85 -15.41
CA LEU A 145 16.57 6.74 -14.93
C LEU A 145 17.89 6.62 -15.71
N LYS A 146 18.00 5.64 -16.62
CA LYS A 146 19.15 5.45 -17.52
C LYS A 146 18.82 6.04 -18.88
#